data_AF-A0A8J4CIC2-F1
#
_entry.id   AF-A0A8J4CIC2-F1
#
_cell.length_a   1.000
_cell.length_b   1.000
_cell.length_c   1.000
_cell.angle_alpha   90.00
_cell.angle_beta   90.00
_cell.angle_gamma   90.00
#
_symmetry.space_group_name_H-M   'P 1'
#
loop_
_entity.id
_entity.type
_entity.pdbx_description
1 polymer ?
#
loop_
_entity_poly.entity_id
_entity_poly.type
_entity_poly.pdbx_seq_one_letter_code
_entity_poly.pdbx_strand_id
1 'polypeptide(L)'
;MGGPIIVHPLFVHTLQRGPEVRTLEEVPQDVLQLIVSRLMTARDLCVLQCVSKRCRDAAGVDELWKRLCISRFAVPASCSPPSWKQLYRFNYEFLYKILLSRSAEQLSSGFPRVGASARFVGMGIAINA
;
A
#
# COMPACT_ATOMS: atom_id res chain seq x y z
N MET A 1 2.79 23.49 -33.78
CA MET A 1 3.27 24.89 -33.93
C MET A 1 3.06 25.60 -32.60
N GLY A 2 4.13 25.90 -31.87
CA GLY A 2 4.05 26.69 -30.63
C GLY A 2 4.28 28.16 -30.97
N GLY A 3 3.28 29.01 -30.73
CA GLY A 3 3.39 30.46 -30.88
C GLY A 3 4.18 31.09 -29.71
N PRO A 4 4.64 32.35 -29.86
CA PRO A 4 5.43 33.01 -28.83
C PRO A 4 4.59 33.27 -27.57
N ILE A 5 5.15 32.90 -26.41
CA ILE A 5 4.58 33.24 -25.09
C ILE A 5 5.09 34.63 -24.74
N ILE A 6 4.18 35.62 -24.74
CA ILE A 6 4.48 36.98 -24.26
C ILE A 6 4.22 36.98 -22.77
N VAL A 7 5.28 37.00 -21.96
CA VAL A 7 5.19 37.14 -20.50
C VAL A 7 5.28 38.62 -20.13
N HIS A 8 4.45 39.06 -19.19
CA HIS A 8 4.42 40.44 -18.72
C HIS A 8 5.76 40.81 -18.06
N PRO A 9 6.34 42.01 -18.26
CA PRO A 9 7.66 42.38 -17.70
C PRO A 9 7.71 42.43 -16.17
N LEU A 10 6.56 42.51 -15.49
CA LEU A 10 6.44 42.38 -14.03
C LEU A 10 6.15 40.95 -13.55
N PHE A 11 6.12 39.97 -14.46
CA PHE A 11 5.83 38.59 -14.12
C PHE A 11 7.08 37.93 -13.53
N VAL A 12 7.12 37.83 -12.20
CA VAL A 12 8.22 37.20 -11.48
C VAL A 12 7.97 35.69 -11.43
N HIS A 13 8.79 34.91 -12.14
CA HIS A 13 8.73 33.44 -12.18
C HIS A 13 9.19 32.75 -10.88
N THR A 14 9.62 33.54 -9.89
CA THR A 14 10.22 33.07 -8.66
C THR A 14 9.58 33.78 -7.47
N LEU A 15 9.13 33.00 -6.48
CA LEU A 15 8.66 33.55 -5.21
C LEU A 15 9.81 34.34 -4.56
N GLN A 16 9.54 35.58 -4.13
CA GLN A 16 10.56 36.45 -3.48
C GLN A 16 11.12 35.85 -2.18
N ARG A 17 10.40 34.91 -1.57
CA ARG A 17 10.79 34.19 -0.36
C ARG A 17 10.59 32.70 -0.58
N GLY A 18 11.57 31.89 -0.18
CA GLY A 18 11.44 30.44 -0.20
C GLY A 18 10.25 29.98 0.66
N PRO A 19 9.63 28.84 0.35
CA PRO A 19 8.55 28.31 1.16
C PRO A 19 9.04 28.13 2.60
N GLU A 20 8.24 28.57 3.55
CA GLU A 20 8.49 28.37 4.98
C GLU A 20 8.54 26.86 5.25
N VAL A 21 9.65 26.36 5.79
CA VAL A 21 9.81 24.93 6.09
C VAL A 21 8.96 24.62 7.30
N ARG A 22 7.75 24.12 7.05
CA ARG A 22 6.85 23.63 8.10
C ARG A 22 7.11 22.17 8.38
N THR A 23 7.10 21.83 9.67
CA THR A 23 7.33 20.47 10.11
C THR A 23 6.02 19.70 10.21
N LEU A 24 6.09 18.38 10.15
CA LEU A 24 4.92 17.51 10.33
C LEU A 24 4.30 17.67 11.74
N GLU A 25 5.06 18.20 12.70
CA GLU A 25 4.61 18.47 14.07
C GLU A 25 3.57 19.59 14.13
N GLU A 26 3.57 20.52 13.17
CA GLU A 26 2.58 21.60 13.09
C GLU A 26 1.23 21.12 12.55
N VAL A 27 1.19 19.92 11.95
CA VAL A 27 -0.05 19.36 11.39
C VAL A 27 -0.94 18.88 12.53
N PRO A 28 -2.22 19.31 12.61
CA PRO A 28 -3.17 18.79 13.58
C PRO A 28 -3.39 17.28 13.47
N GLN A 29 -3.70 16.61 14.58
CA GLN A 29 -3.76 15.14 14.63
C GLN A 29 -4.88 14.55 13.77
N ASP A 30 -6.02 15.23 13.70
CA ASP A 30 -7.16 14.93 12.84
C ASP A 30 -6.79 15.05 11.35
N VAL A 31 -6.05 16.10 10.97
CA VAL A 31 -5.54 16.28 9.60
C VAL A 31 -4.54 15.17 9.26
N LEU A 32 -3.65 14.81 10.19
CA LEU A 32 -2.74 13.70 10.02
C LEU A 32 -3.51 12.38 9.80
N GLN A 33 -4.54 12.10 10.60
CA GLN A 33 -5.41 10.93 10.42
C GLN A 33 -6.11 10.92 9.06
N LEU A 34 -6.58 12.07 8.57
CA LEU A 34 -7.15 12.20 7.23
C LEU A 34 -6.14 11.84 6.15
N ILE A 35 -4.90 12.31 6.25
CA ILE A 35 -3.82 11.96 5.33
C ILE A 35 -3.55 10.45 5.39
N VAL A 36 -3.37 9.90 6.60
CA VAL A 36 -3.12 8.46 6.79
C VAL A 36 -4.28 7.61 6.25
N SER A 37 -5.52 8.09 6.34
CA SER A 37 -6.71 7.37 5.86
C SER A 37 -6.72 7.13 4.35
N ARG A 38 -5.90 7.88 3.60
CA ARG A 38 -5.71 7.77 2.15
C ARG A 38 -4.62 6.77 1.77
N LEU A 39 -3.85 6.26 2.73
CA LEU A 39 -2.87 5.20 2.48
C LEU A 39 -3.60 3.86 2.28
N MET A 40 -3.38 3.28 1.11
CA MET A 40 -4.10 2.06 0.67
C MET A 40 -3.25 0.80 0.80
N THR A 41 -1.99 0.90 1.25
CA THR A 41 -1.10 -0.24 1.40
C THR A 41 -0.56 -0.36 2.82
N ALA A 42 -0.41 -1.60 3.29
CA ALA A 42 0.22 -1.86 4.58
C ALA A 42 1.70 -1.44 4.60
N ARG A 43 2.38 -1.45 3.44
CA ARG A 43 3.76 -0.97 3.33
C ARG A 43 3.85 0.50 3.69
N ASP A 44 2.98 1.33 3.12
CA ASP A 44 2.99 2.77 3.37
C ASP A 44 2.68 3.08 4.84
N LEU A 45 1.73 2.36 5.45
CA LEU A 45 1.45 2.48 6.88
C LEU A 45 2.67 2.10 7.74
N CYS A 46 3.37 1.02 7.40
CA CYS A 46 4.58 0.62 8.12
C CYS A 46 5.70 1.65 7.99
N VAL A 47 5.93 2.19 6.80
CA VAL A 47 6.92 3.26 6.57
C VAL A 47 6.55 4.50 7.37
N LEU A 48 5.28 4.88 7.38
CA LEU A 48 4.81 6.04 8.15
C LEU A 48 5.02 5.86 9.66
N GLN A 49 4.83 4.66 10.20
CA GLN A 49 5.09 4.37 11.63
C GLN A 49 6.54 4.60 12.07
N CYS A 50 7.48 4.60 11.11
CA CYS A 50 8.91 4.85 11.36
C CYS A 50 9.26 6.35 11.38
N VAL A 51 8.37 7.24 10.93
CA VAL A 51 8.68 8.68 10.78
C VAL A 51 8.67 9.42 12.11
N SER A 52 7.61 9.25 12.91
CA SER A 52 7.47 9.92 14.21
C SER A 52 6.50 9.16 15.13
N LYS A 53 6.47 9.50 16.42
CA LYS A 53 5.51 8.91 17.37
C LYS A 53 4.06 9.20 16.95
N ARG A 54 3.76 10.43 16.52
CA ARG A 54 2.43 10.83 16.06
C ARG A 54 1.98 10.07 14.82
N CYS A 55 2.92 9.86 13.88
CA CYS A 55 2.70 9.03 12.71
C CYS A 55 2.44 7.56 13.08
N ARG A 56 3.15 7.06 14.10
CA ARG A 56 2.94 5.71 14.61
C ARG A 56 1.53 5.52 15.19
N ASP A 57 1.09 6.49 15.97
CA ASP A 57 -0.24 6.49 16.59
C ASP A 57 -1.32 6.63 15.51
N ALA A 58 -1.14 7.53 14.54
CA ALA A 58 -2.07 7.72 13.42
C ALA A 58 -2.18 6.48 12.51
N ALA A 59 -1.06 5.84 12.18
CA ALA A 59 -1.03 4.61 11.36
C ALA A 59 -1.37 3.33 12.16
N GLY A 60 -1.48 3.44 13.48
CA GLY A 60 -1.86 2.36 14.39
C GLY A 60 -3.37 2.18 14.54
N VAL A 61 -4.19 3.10 14.02
CA VAL A 61 -5.66 3.04 14.11
C VAL A 61 -6.18 1.74 13.49
N ASP A 62 -6.91 0.97 14.28
CA ASP A 62 -7.34 -0.40 13.91
C ASP A 62 -8.22 -0.41 12.66
N GLU A 63 -8.98 0.66 12.42
CA GLU A 63 -9.89 0.77 11.26
C GLU A 63 -9.15 0.90 9.92
N LEU A 64 -7.90 1.35 9.94
CA LEU A 64 -7.02 1.30 8.77
C LEU A 64 -6.68 -0.15 8.43
N TRP A 65 -6.32 -0.93 9.44
CA TRP A 65 -5.96 -2.33 9.31
C TRP A 65 -7.17 -3.19 8.95
N LYS A 66 -8.36 -2.87 9.47
CA LYS A 66 -9.63 -3.48 9.07
C LYS A 66 -9.88 -3.31 7.57
N ARG A 67 -9.81 -2.08 7.05
CA ARG A 67 -9.98 -1.80 5.61
C ARG A 67 -8.99 -2.58 4.76
N LEU A 68 -7.73 -2.63 5.17
CA LEU A 68 -6.69 -3.41 4.48
C LEU A 68 -6.98 -4.91 4.49
N CYS A 69 -7.42 -5.46 5.62
CA CYS A 69 -7.79 -6.87 5.73
C CYS A 69 -8.96 -7.24 4.81
N ILE A 70 -10.03 -6.44 4.83
CA ILE A 70 -11.20 -6.65 3.97
C ILE A 70 -10.81 -6.55 2.50
N SER A 71 -10.06 -5.50 2.13
CA SER A 71 -9.67 -5.25 0.74
C SER A 71 -8.70 -6.30 0.18
N ARG A 72 -7.75 -6.79 0.99
CA ARG A 72 -6.67 -7.67 0.50
C ARG A 72 -6.95 -9.15 0.68
N PHE A 73 -7.67 -9.53 1.72
CA PHE A 73 -7.87 -10.94 2.11
C PHE A 73 -9.35 -11.35 2.12
N ALA A 74 -10.26 -10.50 1.63
CA ALA A 74 -11.71 -10.75 1.59
C ALA A 74 -12.30 -11.17 2.96
N VAL A 75 -11.75 -10.64 4.06
CA VAL A 75 -12.26 -10.94 5.40
C VAL A 75 -13.66 -10.35 5.55
N PRO A 76 -14.65 -11.09 6.10
CA PRO A 76 -15.98 -10.56 6.35
C PRO A 76 -15.94 -9.33 7.28
N ALA A 77 -16.72 -8.29 6.94
CA ALA A 77 -16.79 -7.07 7.73
C ALA A 77 -17.39 -7.28 9.15
N SER A 78 -18.12 -8.39 9.33
CA SER A 78 -18.71 -8.84 10.60
C SER A 78 -17.70 -9.51 11.54
N CYS A 79 -16.49 -9.80 11.07
CA CYS A 79 -15.46 -10.38 11.92
C CYS A 79 -15.01 -9.36 12.99
N SER A 80 -14.77 -9.84 14.20
CA SER A 80 -14.31 -9.03 15.34
C SER A 80 -13.03 -9.62 15.93
N PRO A 81 -11.89 -9.55 15.21
CA PRO A 81 -10.62 -10.01 15.75
C PRO A 81 -10.19 -9.13 16.93
N PRO A 82 -9.37 -9.66 17.86
CA PRO A 82 -8.81 -8.87 18.95
C PRO A 82 -7.87 -7.75 18.47
N SER A 83 -7.27 -7.90 17.28
CA SER A 83 -6.51 -6.85 16.60
C SER A 83 -6.51 -7.07 15.09
N TRP A 84 -6.99 -6.08 14.33
CA TRP A 84 -6.96 -6.16 12.86
C TRP A 84 -5.53 -6.12 12.32
N LYS A 85 -4.63 -5.40 13.00
CA LYS A 85 -3.19 -5.37 12.66
C LYS A 85 -2.54 -6.75 12.79
N GLN A 86 -2.83 -7.48 13.88
CA GLN A 86 -2.31 -8.83 14.07
C GLN A 86 -2.89 -9.80 13.04
N LEU A 87 -4.20 -9.69 12.75
CA LEU A 87 -4.83 -10.49 11.70
C LEU A 87 -4.21 -10.25 10.33
N TYR A 88 -3.96 -8.98 9.97
CA TYR A 88 -3.30 -8.64 8.71
C TYR A 88 -1.92 -9.30 8.62
N ARG A 89 -1.12 -9.21 9.69
CA ARG A 89 0.20 -9.83 9.76
C ARG A 89 0.11 -11.35 9.59
N PHE A 90 -0.81 -11.99 10.30
CA PHE A 90 -1.04 -13.44 10.19
C PHE A 90 -1.40 -13.83 8.75
N ASN A 91 -2.40 -13.17 8.15
CA ASN A 91 -2.84 -13.46 6.78
C ASN A 91 -1.71 -13.24 5.76
N TYR A 92 -0.94 -12.17 5.92
CA TYR A 92 0.21 -11.90 5.07
C TYR A 92 1.28 -12.99 5.22
N GLU A 93 1.68 -13.32 6.45
CA GLU A 93 2.67 -14.36 6.69
C GLU A 93 2.20 -15.73 6.19
N PHE A 94 0.94 -16.10 6.42
CA PHE A 94 0.37 -17.36 5.95
C PHE A 94 0.39 -17.46 4.42
N LEU A 95 -0.07 -16.40 3.72
CA LEU A 95 -0.13 -16.39 2.26
C LEU A 95 1.27 -16.48 1.64
N TYR A 96 2.23 -15.72 2.15
CA TYR A 96 3.59 -15.72 1.60
C TYR A 96 4.42 -16.93 2.04
N LYS A 97 4.34 -17.37 3.30
CA LYS A 97 5.19 -18.44 3.82
C LYS A 97 4.65 -19.83 3.55
N ILE A 98 3.35 -20.01 3.35
CA ILE A 98 2.75 -21.36 3.24
C ILE A 98 2.18 -21.61 1.86
N LEU A 99 1.41 -20.67 1.31
CA LEU A 99 0.81 -20.88 -0.01
C LEU A 99 1.86 -20.73 -1.10
N LEU A 100 2.60 -19.62 -1.13
CA LEU A 100 3.57 -19.36 -2.20
C LEU A 100 4.78 -20.31 -2.17
N SER A 101 5.30 -20.65 -0.99
CA SER A 101 6.41 -21.60 -0.83
C SER A 101 6.02 -23.01 -1.29
N ARG A 102 4.86 -23.53 -0.87
CA ARG A 102 4.38 -24.85 -1.33
C ARG A 102 4.13 -24.89 -2.82
N SER A 103 3.53 -23.84 -3.40
CA SER A 103 3.36 -23.78 -4.84
C SER A 103 4.69 -23.69 -5.59
N ALA A 104 5.69 -22.98 -5.05
CA ALA A 104 7.02 -22.95 -5.65
C ALA A 104 7.71 -24.32 -5.59
N GLU A 105 7.61 -25.03 -4.46
CA GLU A 105 8.15 -26.39 -4.30
C GLU A 105 7.46 -27.41 -5.22
N GLN A 106 6.13 -27.34 -5.35
CA GLN A 106 5.36 -28.20 -6.26
C GLN A 106 5.63 -27.90 -7.73
N LEU A 107 5.81 -26.63 -8.12
CA LEU A 107 6.20 -26.27 -9.49
C LEU A 107 7.64 -26.67 -9.79
N SER A 108 8.56 -26.58 -8.82
CA SER A 108 9.97 -26.97 -8.99
C SER A 108 10.15 -28.49 -9.07
N SER A 109 9.28 -29.26 -8.42
CA SER A 109 9.30 -30.74 -8.46
C SER A 109 8.47 -31.33 -9.61
N GLY A 110 7.63 -30.53 -10.28
CA GLY A 110 6.71 -30.96 -11.34
C GLY A 110 7.26 -30.91 -12.77
N PHE A 111 8.50 -30.45 -13.00
CA PHE A 111 9.12 -30.49 -14.33
C PHE A 111 10.10 -31.66 -14.45
N PRO A 112 9.72 -32.81 -15.04
CA PRO A 112 10.72 -33.64 -15.68
C PRO A 112 11.33 -32.81 -16.80
N ARG A 113 12.66 -32.64 -16.79
CA ARG A 113 13.44 -32.14 -17.92
C ARG A 113 13.24 -33.07 -19.11
N VAL A 114 12.18 -32.87 -19.87
CA VAL A 114 12.01 -33.43 -21.20
C VAL A 114 11.59 -32.28 -22.09
N GLY A 115 12.38 -32.08 -23.13
CA GLY A 115 12.39 -30.85 -23.92
C GLY A 115 11.11 -30.54 -24.69
N ALA A 116 11.18 -29.39 -25.36
CA ALA A 116 10.31 -28.89 -26.41
C ALA A 116 8.96 -28.27 -25.98
N SER A 117 8.92 -26.94 -26.12
CA SER A 117 7.84 -26.17 -26.76
C SER A 117 6.41 -26.41 -26.25
N ALA A 118 5.95 -25.59 -25.31
CA ALA A 118 4.52 -25.27 -25.20
C ALA A 118 4.32 -23.88 -24.61
N ARG A 119 3.59 -23.04 -25.36
CA ARG A 119 3.27 -21.65 -25.08
C ARG A 119 2.58 -21.51 -23.73
N PHE A 120 3.06 -20.56 -22.93
CA PHE A 120 2.41 -20.12 -21.70
C PHE A 120 1.09 -19.42 -22.05
N VAL A 121 -0.05 -20.06 -21.76
CA VAL A 121 -1.37 -19.39 -21.77
C VAL A 121 -1.74 -19.18 -20.31
N GLY A 122 -1.62 -17.94 -19.85
CA GLY A 122 -2.04 -17.52 -18.52
C GLY A 122 -3.56 -17.63 -18.39
N MET A 123 -4.03 -18.51 -17.51
CA MET A 123 -5.45 -18.66 -17.20
C MET A 123 -5.70 -17.98 -15.85
N GLY A 124 -6.36 -16.83 -15.91
CA GLY A 124 -6.80 -16.06 -14.75
C GLY A 124 -7.81 -16.84 -13.92
N ILE A 125 -7.73 -16.69 -12.60
CA ILE A 125 -8.66 -17.29 -11.65
C ILE A 125 -9.98 -16.55 -11.77
N ALA A 126 -11.01 -17.23 -12.28
CA ALA A 126 -12.39 -16.79 -12.20
C ALA A 126 -12.90 -17.03 -10.77
N ILE A 127 -13.33 -15.96 -10.11
CA ILE A 127 -14.00 -16.01 -8.81
C ILE A 127 -15.49 -15.84 -9.12
N ASN A 128 -16.29 -16.90 -9.00
CA ASN A 128 -17.74 -16.80 -9.09
C ASN A 128 -18.30 -16.28 -7.76
N ALA A 129 -19.27 -15.36 -7.90
CA ALA A 129 -20.02 -14.68 -6.86
C ALA A 129 -20.90 -15.63 -6.04
#